data_AF-A0A1V4Z397-F1
#
_entry.id   AF-A0A1V4Z397-F1
#
_cell.length_a   1.000
_cell.length_b   1.000
_cell.length_c   1.000
_cell.angle_alpha   90.00
_cell.angle_beta   90.00
_cell.angle_gamma   90.00
#
_symmetry.space_group_name_H-M   'P 1'
#
loop_
_entity.id
_entity.type
_entity.pdbx_description
1 polymer ?
#
loop_
_entity_poly.entity_id
_entity_poly.type
_entity_poly.pdbx_seq_one_letter_code
_entity_poly.pdbx_strand_id
1 'polypeptide(L)'
;MSTSGVDIGNSRPGTEIPGLRAIYFSEGEDSRTVPDEVTQAVRMCRALNADVIALESSDRTVVAAVNGYDDTYAAAVYGPGVALPAIARGLQGRLYGHPMPDIRPDILPAAIVRKAIRRWERRIALIFGEPYAAGLVAAVSPAKSPEAVTIEDLETIRRKLSAALGDCIDLPAAETC
;
A
#
# COMPACT_ATOMS: atom_id res chain seq x y z
N MET A 1 1.10 -6.59 31.03
CA MET A 1 1.23 -7.85 30.26
C MET A 1 0.03 -7.94 29.34
N SER A 2 0.21 -7.63 28.06
CA SER A 2 -0.74 -7.95 27.00
C SER A 2 0.04 -8.09 25.69
N THR A 3 -0.27 -9.17 24.99
CA THR A 3 0.40 -9.83 23.88
C THR A 3 0.29 -9.07 22.55
N SER A 4 1.42 -8.67 21.95
CA SER A 4 1.51 -8.30 20.53
C SER A 4 2.08 -9.50 19.77
N GLY A 5 1.17 -10.26 19.14
CA GLY A 5 1.44 -11.55 18.52
C GLY A 5 2.28 -11.44 17.25
N VAL A 6 3.28 -12.31 17.15
CA VAL A 6 3.78 -12.83 15.88
C VAL A 6 2.65 -13.67 15.31
N ASP A 7 2.11 -13.30 14.14
CA ASP A 7 1.09 -14.12 13.49
C ASP A 7 1.76 -15.30 12.78
N ILE A 8 2.13 -16.31 13.55
CA ILE A 8 2.47 -17.63 13.04
C ILE A 8 1.17 -18.43 12.97
N GLY A 9 0.41 -18.22 11.90
CA GLY A 9 -0.48 -19.26 11.39
C GLY A 9 -1.96 -18.92 11.33
N ASN A 10 -2.43 -18.78 10.10
CA ASN A 10 -3.58 -19.56 9.62
C ASN A 10 -3.35 -19.92 8.14
N SER A 11 -2.39 -20.82 7.91
CA SER A 11 -2.29 -21.53 6.64
C SER A 11 -3.57 -22.33 6.45
N ARG A 12 -4.36 -21.98 5.44
CA ARG A 12 -5.40 -22.88 4.94
C ARG A 12 -4.72 -24.22 4.59
N PRO A 13 -5.33 -25.38 4.89
CA PRO A 13 -4.76 -26.66 4.48
C PRO A 13 -4.54 -26.65 2.95
N GLY A 14 -3.27 -26.75 2.52
CA GLY A 14 -2.85 -26.64 1.12
C GLY A 14 -1.94 -25.45 0.75
N THR A 15 -1.62 -24.53 1.68
CA THR A 15 -0.67 -23.40 1.43
C THR A 15 0.71 -23.59 2.03
N GLU A 16 1.20 -24.82 2.15
CA GLU A 16 2.62 -25.07 2.48
C GLU A 16 3.46 -24.82 1.24
N ILE A 17 4.01 -23.61 1.11
CA ILE A 17 4.97 -23.29 0.05
C ILE A 17 6.32 -23.86 0.48
N PRO A 18 6.88 -24.86 -0.24
CA PRO A 18 8.17 -25.44 0.13
C PRO A 18 9.25 -24.37 0.24
N GLY A 19 9.99 -24.41 1.34
CA GLY A 19 11.10 -23.48 1.59
C GLY A 19 10.70 -22.13 2.18
N LEU A 20 9.42 -21.82 2.38
CA LEU A 20 9.00 -20.58 3.06
C LEU A 20 9.44 -20.60 4.53
N ARG A 21 10.26 -19.64 4.94
CA ARG A 21 10.75 -19.50 6.33
C ARG A 21 9.96 -18.46 7.13
N ALA A 22 9.53 -17.36 6.49
CA ALA A 22 8.77 -16.30 7.14
C ALA A 22 8.04 -15.42 6.12
N ILE A 23 6.93 -14.82 6.54
CA ILE A 23 6.22 -13.75 5.82
C ILE A 23 6.12 -12.54 6.74
N TYR A 24 6.39 -11.36 6.19
CA TYR A 24 6.27 -10.07 6.85
C TYR A 24 5.24 -9.23 6.10
N PHE A 25 4.35 -8.61 6.86
CA PHE A 25 3.36 -7.67 6.35
C PHE A 25 3.36 -6.46 7.27
N SER A 26 3.45 -5.26 6.70
CA SER A 26 3.44 -4.04 7.50
C SER A 26 2.95 -2.86 6.67
N GLU A 27 2.21 -1.99 7.35
CA GLU A 27 1.84 -0.66 6.89
C GLU A 27 2.81 0.34 7.54
N GLY A 28 3.69 0.95 6.73
CA GLY A 28 4.75 1.83 7.23
C GLY A 28 6.04 1.12 7.69
N GLU A 29 7.06 1.92 8.01
CA GLU A 29 8.44 1.48 8.27
C GLU A 29 8.73 1.27 9.77
N ASP A 30 7.79 0.70 10.54
CA ASP A 30 8.01 0.51 11.98
C ASP A 30 8.86 -0.76 12.23
N SER A 31 10.15 -0.55 12.50
CA SER A 31 11.24 -1.51 12.22
C SER A 31 11.64 -2.42 13.38
N ARG A 32 10.84 -2.56 14.44
CA ARG A 32 11.37 -3.16 15.68
C ARG A 32 11.61 -4.67 15.63
N THR A 33 11.13 -5.38 14.60
CA THR A 33 11.24 -6.86 14.51
C THR A 33 11.51 -7.41 13.10
N VAL A 34 11.77 -6.55 12.10
CA VAL A 34 11.92 -6.97 10.70
C VAL A 34 13.41 -7.11 10.34
N PRO A 35 13.86 -8.21 9.71
CA PRO A 35 15.25 -8.36 9.28
C PRO A 35 15.72 -7.27 8.32
N ASP A 36 16.97 -6.83 8.45
CA ASP A 36 17.55 -5.75 7.63
C ASP A 36 17.44 -5.99 6.12
N GLU A 37 17.58 -7.23 5.68
CA GLU A 37 17.49 -7.60 4.26
C GLU A 37 16.07 -7.46 3.70
N VAL A 38 15.04 -7.67 4.53
CA VAL A 38 13.65 -7.40 4.15
C VAL A 38 13.46 -5.89 4.01
N THR A 39 13.95 -5.12 4.98
CA THR A 39 13.94 -3.65 4.93
C THR A 39 14.68 -3.15 3.68
N GLN A 40 15.83 -3.73 3.35
CA GLN A 40 16.59 -3.41 2.16
C GLN A 40 15.84 -3.74 0.88
N ALA A 41 15.23 -4.92 0.77
CA ALA A 41 14.44 -5.32 -0.39
C ALA A 41 13.25 -4.37 -0.63
N VAL A 42 12.55 -3.97 0.44
CA VAL A 42 11.46 -2.99 0.39
C VAL A 42 11.96 -1.61 -0.04
N ARG A 43 13.08 -1.14 0.52
CA ARG A 43 13.70 0.13 0.12
C ARG A 43 14.12 0.13 -1.34
N MET A 44 14.70 -0.97 -1.82
CA MET A 44 15.07 -1.10 -3.23
C MET A 44 13.84 -1.12 -4.13
N CYS A 45 12.74 -1.78 -3.74
CA CYS A 45 11.49 -1.75 -4.51
C CYS A 45 11.03 -0.31 -4.70
N ARG A 46 11.02 0.48 -3.62
CA ARG A 46 10.62 1.90 -3.66
C ARG A 46 11.59 2.75 -4.47
N ALA A 47 12.90 2.62 -4.23
CA ALA A 47 13.93 3.42 -4.90
C ALA A 47 13.98 3.19 -6.41
N LEU A 48 13.73 1.95 -6.84
CA LEU A 48 13.72 1.57 -8.25
C LEU A 48 12.31 1.65 -8.88
N ASN A 49 11.30 2.04 -8.09
CA ASN A 49 9.89 2.04 -8.49
C ASN A 49 9.46 0.70 -9.11
N ALA A 50 9.93 -0.41 -8.51
CA ALA A 50 9.64 -1.76 -8.92
C ALA A 50 8.52 -2.35 -8.04
N ASP A 51 7.57 -3.04 -8.67
CA ASP A 51 6.45 -3.67 -7.94
C ASP A 51 6.93 -4.84 -7.05
N VAL A 52 8.02 -5.51 -7.46
CA VAL A 52 8.63 -6.62 -6.74
C VAL A 52 10.14 -6.61 -6.94
N ILE A 53 10.89 -6.90 -5.88
CA ILE A 53 12.32 -7.24 -5.95
C ILE A 53 12.57 -8.54 -5.21
N ALA A 54 13.47 -9.34 -5.77
CA ALA A 54 14.05 -10.50 -5.11
C ALA A 54 15.55 -10.24 -4.86
N LEU A 55 15.99 -10.48 -3.62
CA LEU A 55 17.40 -10.51 -3.23
C LEU A 55 17.78 -11.96 -2.95
N GLU A 56 18.73 -12.49 -3.71
CA GLU A 56 19.25 -13.85 -3.55
C GLU A 56 20.59 -13.82 -2.79
N SER A 57 20.70 -14.65 -1.76
CA SER A 57 21.96 -15.02 -1.10
C SER A 57 22.19 -16.53 -1.25
N SER A 58 23.36 -17.00 -0.84
CA SER A 58 23.71 -18.43 -0.89
C SER A 58 22.80 -19.34 -0.06
N ASP A 59 22.13 -18.78 0.96
CA ASP A 59 21.40 -19.52 1.99
C ASP A 59 19.90 -19.18 2.07
N ARG A 60 19.47 -18.11 1.39
CA ARG A 60 18.07 -17.66 1.33
C ARG A 60 17.78 -16.74 0.15
N THR A 61 16.49 -16.58 -0.11
CA THR A 61 15.99 -15.56 -1.04
C THR A 61 14.93 -14.72 -0.35
N VAL A 62 15.05 -13.41 -0.41
CA VAL A 62 14.08 -12.45 0.11
C VAL A 62 13.31 -11.86 -1.06
N VAL A 63 11.99 -12.02 -1.08
CA VAL A 63 11.13 -11.38 -2.08
C VAL A 63 10.29 -10.34 -1.37
N ALA A 64 10.37 -9.10 -1.81
CA ALA A 64 9.53 -8.01 -1.34
C ALA A 64 8.65 -7.54 -2.50
N ALA A 65 7.35 -7.42 -2.24
CA ALA A 65 6.41 -6.70 -3.08
C ALA A 65 5.97 -5.46 -2.31
N VAL A 66 5.92 -4.32 -2.98
CA VAL A 66 5.49 -3.07 -2.38
C VAL A 66 4.26 -2.59 -3.10
N ASN A 67 3.25 -2.23 -2.33
CA ASN A 67 2.14 -1.47 -2.84
C ASN A 67 2.59 -0.01 -2.97
N GLY A 68 2.88 0.44 -4.20
CA GLY A 68 3.30 1.82 -4.49
C GLY A 68 2.26 2.90 -4.18
N TYR A 69 1.10 2.52 -3.62
CA TYR A 69 -0.03 3.38 -3.31
C TYR A 69 -0.19 3.71 -1.80
N ASP A 70 0.29 2.89 -0.86
CA ASP A 70 0.08 3.09 0.59
C ASP A 70 1.28 2.72 1.48
N ASP A 71 2.49 2.58 0.90
CA ASP A 71 3.70 2.16 1.60
C ASP A 71 3.60 0.79 2.30
N THR A 72 2.51 0.05 2.07
CA THR A 72 2.35 -1.33 2.53
C THR A 72 3.28 -2.21 1.72
N TYR A 73 3.92 -3.15 2.41
CA TYR A 73 4.72 -4.16 1.75
C TYR A 73 4.35 -5.54 2.27
N ALA A 74 4.53 -6.52 1.39
CA ALA A 74 4.52 -7.93 1.73
C ALA A 74 5.88 -8.48 1.34
N ALA A 75 6.59 -9.04 2.30
CA ALA A 75 7.87 -9.67 2.06
C ALA A 75 7.85 -11.11 2.57
N ALA A 76 8.60 -11.98 1.90
CA ALA A 76 8.76 -13.35 2.33
C ALA A 76 10.19 -13.81 2.14
N VAL A 77 10.66 -14.61 3.11
CA VAL A 77 11.99 -15.20 3.12
C VAL A 77 11.87 -16.68 2.82
N TYR A 78 12.64 -17.16 1.86
CA TYR A 78 12.67 -18.54 1.40
C TYR A 78 14.06 -19.16 1.58
N GLY A 79 14.13 -20.48 1.67
CA GLY A 79 15.36 -21.24 1.42
C GLY A 79 15.78 -21.20 -0.05
N PRO A 80 16.97 -21.72 -0.38
CA PRO A 80 17.50 -21.68 -1.75
C PRO A 80 16.67 -22.54 -2.72
N GLY A 81 16.67 -22.17 -4.01
CA GLY A 81 16.12 -22.99 -5.10
C GLY A 81 14.61 -22.88 -5.33
N VAL A 82 13.96 -21.82 -4.85
CA VAL A 82 12.50 -21.63 -5.02
C VAL A 82 12.17 -20.81 -6.26
N ALA A 83 11.07 -21.14 -6.95
CA ALA A 83 10.60 -20.45 -8.14
C ALA A 83 10.07 -19.03 -7.82
N LEU A 84 10.92 -18.02 -7.98
CA LEU A 84 10.62 -16.62 -7.66
C LEU A 84 9.35 -16.04 -8.32
N PRO A 85 9.03 -16.34 -9.59
CA PRO A 85 7.85 -15.75 -10.22
C PRO A 85 6.53 -16.14 -9.54
N ALA A 86 6.42 -17.35 -9.00
CA ALA A 86 5.22 -17.81 -8.31
C ALA A 86 5.05 -17.10 -6.95
N ILE A 87 6.17 -16.90 -6.24
CA ILE A 87 6.22 -16.17 -4.98
C ILE A 87 5.81 -14.71 -5.18
N ALA A 88 6.41 -14.04 -6.17
CA ALA A 88 6.14 -12.66 -6.50
C ALA A 88 4.65 -12.43 -6.73
N ARG A 89 4.03 -13.27 -7.58
CA ARG A 89 2.58 -13.22 -7.84
C ARG A 89 1.74 -13.48 -6.59
N GLY A 90 2.16 -14.39 -5.72
CA GLY A 90 1.47 -14.68 -4.47
C GLY A 90 1.50 -13.49 -3.48
N LEU A 91 2.64 -12.82 -3.37
CA LEU A 91 2.78 -11.62 -2.54
C LEU A 91 1.98 -10.45 -3.09
N GLN A 92 2.05 -10.22 -4.41
CA GLN A 92 1.23 -9.23 -5.09
C GLN A 92 -0.26 -9.53 -4.90
N GLY A 93 -0.69 -10.78 -5.09
CA GLY A 93 -2.08 -11.18 -4.88
C GLY A 93 -2.57 -10.95 -3.44
N ARG A 94 -1.70 -11.11 -2.44
CA ARG A 94 -2.03 -10.78 -1.03
C ARG A 94 -2.11 -9.28 -0.79
N LEU A 95 -1.22 -8.49 -1.39
CA LEU A 95 -1.27 -7.02 -1.30
C LEU A 95 -2.52 -6.44 -1.98
N TYR A 96 -2.87 -6.94 -3.16
CA TYR A 96 -4.04 -6.48 -3.91
C TYR A 96 -5.36 -7.13 -3.47
N GLY A 97 -5.29 -8.21 -2.69
CA GLY A 97 -6.43 -9.01 -2.24
C GLY A 97 -6.93 -8.68 -0.83
N HIS A 98 -6.38 -7.67 -0.16
CA HIS A 98 -6.93 -7.19 1.11
C HIS A 98 -8.19 -6.36 0.85
N PRO A 99 -9.40 -6.84 1.19
CA PRO A 99 -10.57 -5.98 1.23
C PRO A 99 -10.33 -4.93 2.33
N MET A 100 -10.67 -3.69 2.02
CA MET A 100 -10.69 -2.58 2.98
C MET A 100 -11.44 -3.05 4.25
N PRO A 101 -10.89 -2.86 5.47
CA PRO A 101 -11.62 -3.18 6.68
C PRO A 101 -12.93 -2.40 6.69
N ASP A 102 -14.01 -3.02 7.20
CA ASP A 102 -15.36 -2.45 7.25
C ASP A 102 -15.30 -1.07 7.92
N ILE A 103 -15.30 0.01 7.10
CA ILE A 103 -14.96 1.33 7.60
C ILE A 103 -16.19 1.91 8.27
N ARG A 104 -16.06 2.21 9.56
CA ARG A 104 -17.02 3.04 10.27
C ARG A 104 -17.16 4.38 9.54
N PRO A 105 -18.33 4.68 8.95
CA PRO A 105 -18.49 5.83 8.06
C PRO A 105 -18.33 7.17 8.76
N ASP A 106 -18.39 7.18 10.10
CA ASP A 106 -18.26 8.35 10.95
C ASP A 106 -16.85 8.92 11.01
N ILE A 107 -15.78 8.12 10.86
CA ILE A 107 -14.39 8.61 10.82
C ILE A 107 -13.54 7.67 9.95
N LEU A 108 -13.01 8.19 8.84
CA LEU A 108 -12.05 7.44 8.04
C LEU A 108 -10.67 7.43 8.73
N PRO A 109 -9.94 6.31 8.73
CA PRO A 109 -8.53 6.31 9.06
C PRO A 109 -7.77 7.32 8.20
N ALA A 110 -6.94 8.15 8.83
CA ALA A 110 -6.14 9.17 8.15
C ALA A 110 -5.28 8.62 7.01
N ALA A 111 -4.86 7.36 7.08
CA ALA A 111 -4.15 6.68 6.02
C ALA A 111 -4.99 6.56 4.72
N ILE A 112 -6.26 6.19 4.84
CA ILE A 112 -7.20 6.04 3.71
C ILE A 112 -7.47 7.41 3.08
N VAL A 113 -7.67 8.44 3.90
CA VAL A 113 -7.89 9.82 3.43
C VAL A 113 -6.66 10.33 2.66
N ARG A 114 -5.46 10.16 3.23
CA ARG A 114 -4.20 10.51 2.56
C ARG A 114 -4.01 9.73 1.26
N LYS A 115 -4.39 8.45 1.22
CA LYS A 115 -4.32 7.57 0.04
C LYS A 115 -5.20 8.07 -1.10
N ALA A 116 -6.47 8.35 -0.83
CA ALA A 116 -7.40 8.84 -1.84
C ALA A 116 -6.95 10.19 -2.43
N ILE A 117 -6.58 11.15 -1.57
CA ILE A 117 -6.14 12.48 -1.99
C ILE A 117 -4.88 12.41 -2.87
N ARG A 118 -3.84 11.66 -2.44
CA ARG A 118 -2.61 11.50 -3.23
C ARG A 118 -2.84 10.82 -4.57
N ARG A 119 -3.77 9.85 -4.63
CA ARG A 119 -4.13 9.16 -5.88
C ARG A 119 -4.75 10.13 -6.88
N TRP A 120 -5.66 10.98 -6.42
CA TRP A 120 -6.26 12.02 -7.27
C TRP A 120 -5.23 13.04 -7.71
N GLU A 121 -4.38 13.53 -6.79
CA GLU A 121 -3.29 14.45 -7.10
C GLU A 121 -2.38 13.90 -8.21
N ARG A 122 -1.94 12.64 -8.09
CA ARG A 122 -1.11 12.00 -9.12
C ARG A 122 -1.83 11.90 -10.48
N ARG A 123 -3.11 11.53 -10.52
CA ARG A 123 -3.86 11.47 -11.79
C ARG A 123 -3.97 12.83 -12.46
N ILE A 124 -4.18 13.88 -11.67
CA ILE A 124 -4.20 15.26 -12.15
C ILE A 124 -2.80 15.66 -12.65
N ALA A 125 -1.76 15.35 -11.88
CA ALA A 125 -0.38 15.68 -12.19
C ALA A 125 0.11 15.05 -13.50
N LEU A 126 -0.33 13.83 -13.82
CA LEU A 126 0.01 13.15 -15.07
C LEU A 126 -0.44 13.92 -16.32
N ILE A 127 -1.51 14.71 -16.22
CA ILE A 127 -2.10 15.42 -17.37
C ILE A 127 -1.77 16.91 -17.31
N PHE A 128 -1.82 17.51 -16.13
CA PHE A 128 -1.72 18.96 -15.93
C PHE A 128 -0.42 19.40 -15.23
N GLY A 129 0.42 18.45 -14.80
CA GLY A 129 1.67 18.71 -14.09
C GLY A 129 1.51 18.78 -12.57
N GLU A 130 2.59 18.41 -11.86
CA GLU A 130 2.64 18.34 -10.40
C GLU A 130 2.31 19.67 -9.69
N PRO A 131 2.82 20.85 -10.13
CA PRO A 131 2.52 22.11 -9.44
C PRO A 131 1.03 22.46 -9.49
N TYR A 132 0.38 22.16 -10.62
CA TYR A 132 -1.06 22.40 -10.79
C TYR A 132 -1.87 21.46 -9.89
N ALA A 133 -1.52 20.17 -9.88
CA ALA A 133 -2.21 19.17 -9.09
C ALA A 133 -2.14 19.47 -7.58
N ALA A 134 -0.94 19.78 -7.06
CA ALA A 134 -0.74 20.10 -5.66
C ALA A 134 -1.53 21.35 -5.25
N GLY A 135 -1.50 22.40 -6.08
CA GLY A 135 -2.26 23.63 -5.84
C GLY A 135 -3.77 23.40 -5.84
N LEU A 136 -4.27 22.61 -6.79
CA LEU A 136 -5.69 22.30 -6.89
C LEU A 136 -6.18 21.45 -5.70
N VAL A 137 -5.42 20.43 -5.31
CA VAL A 137 -5.74 19.59 -4.16
C VAL A 137 -5.74 20.39 -2.86
N ALA A 138 -4.75 21.27 -2.67
CA ALA A 138 -4.69 22.14 -1.50
C ALA A 138 -5.84 23.16 -1.45
N ALA A 139 -6.31 23.65 -2.60
CA ALA A 139 -7.43 24.59 -2.67
C ALA A 139 -8.78 23.93 -2.34
N VAL A 140 -8.94 22.64 -2.69
CA VAL A 140 -10.20 21.92 -2.57
C VAL A 140 -10.32 21.12 -1.27
N SER A 141 -9.18 20.64 -0.74
CA SER A 141 -9.14 19.91 0.52
C SER A 141 -9.30 20.88 1.70
N PRO A 142 -10.22 20.61 2.64
CA PRO A 142 -10.39 21.47 3.81
C PRO A 142 -9.13 21.44 4.69
N ALA A 143 -8.90 22.51 5.47
CA ALA A 143 -7.84 22.57 6.49
C ALA A 143 -8.07 21.62 7.70
N LYS A 144 -8.97 20.64 7.56
CA LYS A 144 -9.21 19.61 8.56
C LYS A 144 -8.03 18.63 8.57
N SER A 145 -7.64 18.19 9.78
CA SER A 145 -6.69 17.10 9.93
C SER A 145 -7.22 15.84 9.23
N PRO A 146 -6.38 15.03 8.55
CA PRO A 146 -6.82 13.79 7.89
C PRO A 146 -7.57 12.81 8.82
N GLU A 147 -7.32 12.89 10.12
CA GLU A 147 -7.94 12.09 11.18
C GLU A 147 -9.40 12.50 11.47
N ALA A 148 -9.85 13.66 10.98
CA ALA A 148 -11.19 14.22 11.20
C ALA A 148 -12.05 14.24 9.92
N VAL A 149 -11.61 13.54 8.87
CA VAL A 149 -12.27 13.48 7.57
C VAL A 149 -13.21 12.27 7.52
N THR A 150 -14.46 12.52 7.14
CA THR A 150 -15.48 11.50 6.93
C THR A 150 -15.50 11.00 5.47
N ILE A 151 -16.24 9.93 5.18
CA ILE A 151 -16.48 9.49 3.79
C ILE A 151 -17.17 10.58 2.97
N GLU A 152 -18.16 11.27 3.55
CA GLU A 152 -18.88 12.36 2.89
C GLU A 152 -17.99 13.57 2.59
N ASP A 153 -17.07 13.91 3.51
CA ASP A 153 -16.06 14.94 3.27
C ASP A 153 -15.17 14.54 2.07
N LEU A 154 -14.73 13.28 2.01
CA LEU A 154 -13.85 12.78 0.96
C LEU A 154 -14.54 12.75 -0.42
N GLU A 155 -15.79 12.30 -0.49
CA GLU A 155 -16.60 12.37 -1.72
C GLU A 155 -16.90 13.83 -2.13
N THR A 156 -17.01 14.74 -1.16
CA THR A 156 -17.16 16.17 -1.43
C THR A 156 -15.89 16.76 -2.04
N ILE A 157 -14.71 16.38 -1.54
CA ILE A 157 -13.42 16.76 -2.14
C ILE A 157 -13.34 16.22 -3.58
N ARG A 158 -13.66 14.94 -3.79
CA ARG A 158 -13.64 14.30 -5.12
C ARG A 158 -14.51 15.05 -6.12
N ARG A 159 -15.76 15.35 -5.76
CA ARG A 159 -16.70 16.08 -6.63
C ARG A 159 -16.21 17.48 -6.96
N LYS A 160 -15.64 18.20 -6.00
CA LYS A 160 -15.06 19.53 -6.24
C LYS A 160 -13.83 19.47 -7.15
N LEU A 161 -12.98 18.45 -7.00
CA LEU A 161 -11.86 18.22 -7.92
C LEU A 161 -12.36 17.92 -9.33
N SER A 162 -13.33 17.00 -9.48
CA SER A 162 -13.94 16.67 -10.78
C SER A 162 -14.53 17.91 -11.46
N ALA A 163 -15.29 18.71 -10.72
CA ALA A 163 -15.88 19.95 -11.23
C ALA A 163 -14.82 20.98 -11.64
N ALA A 164 -13.74 21.13 -10.87
CA ALA A 164 -12.64 22.03 -11.22
C ALA A 164 -11.88 21.58 -12.48
N LEU A 165 -11.85 20.28 -12.73
CA LEU A 165 -11.28 19.68 -13.94
C LEU A 165 -12.27 19.67 -15.11
N GLY A 166 -13.53 20.10 -14.91
CA GLY A 166 -14.57 20.01 -15.94
C GLY A 166 -14.88 18.58 -16.37
N ASP A 167 -14.80 17.63 -15.43
CA ASP A 167 -15.04 16.19 -15.65
C ASP A 167 -14.14 15.55 -16.73
N CYS A 168 -13.01 16.17 -17.06
CA CYS A 168 -12.07 15.64 -18.04
C CYS A 168 -11.26 14.42 -17.54
N ILE A 169 -11.22 14.21 -16.22
CA ILE A 169 -10.55 13.08 -15.58
C ILE A 169 -11.54 12.41 -14.65
N ASP A 170 -11.77 11.12 -14.86
CA ASP A 170 -12.51 10.30 -13.91
C ASP A 170 -11.67 10.05 -12.65
N LEU A 171 -12.12 10.55 -11.50
CA LEU A 171 -11.47 10.33 -10.22
C LEU A 171 -12.18 9.16 -9.49
N PRO A 172 -11.44 8.09 -9.12
CA PRO A 172 -12.03 6.90 -8.52
C PRO A 172 -12.65 7.25 -7.16
N ALA A 173 -13.77 6.59 -6.85
CA ALA A 173 -14.48 6.76 -5.59
C ALA A 173 -13.60 6.37 -4.40
N ALA A 174 -13.83 7.02 -3.26
CA ALA A 174 -13.08 6.77 -2.03
C ALA A 174 -13.17 5.30 -1.56
N GLU A 175 -14.30 4.64 -1.84
CA GLU A 175 -14.58 3.23 -1.49
C GLU A 175 -13.76 2.22 -2.31
N THR A 176 -13.15 2.67 -3.40
CA THR A 176 -12.31 1.85 -4.30
C THR A 176 -10.82 2.15 -4.13
N CYS A 177 -10.43 2.84 -3.06
CA CYS A 177 -9.07 3.29 -2.79
C CYS A 177 -8.40 2.50 -1.67
#